data_AF-A0A6B0V132-F1
#
_entry.id   AF-A0A6B0V132-F1
#
_cell.length_a   1.000
_cell.length_b   1.000
_cell.length_c   1.000
_cell.angle_alpha   90.00
_cell.angle_beta   90.00
_cell.angle_gamma   90.00
#
_symmetry.space_group_name_H-M   'P 1'
#
loop_
_entity.id
_entity.type
_entity.pdbx_description
1 polymer ?
#
loop_
_entity_poly.entity_id
_entity_poly.type
_entity_poly.pdbx_seq_one_letter_code
_entity_poly.pdbx_strand_id
1 'polypeptide(L)'
;MSGIKLILLFCHICIVYVVGDDVRRINQKPLLQDRNAPEISENSSESSKAGRTNCYTTKTTCRRTKKWHFNHLVGRCERDTSSFCGGTDNTFGNFKECQEKCEEVEIVTVEDCRMKLDHGKCNHKRTGRPKKGIYRWHFNSTLQECRRFLWYRCTGNRNNFPTKEDCMTCKTALTTTTTTETPPPEC
;
A
#
# COMPACT_ATOMS: atom_id res chain seq x y z
N MET A 1 -64.31 11.62 14.28
CA MET A 1 -64.30 11.77 12.81
C MET A 1 -63.30 12.88 12.51
N SER A 2 -62.21 12.70 11.76
CA SER A 2 -61.70 11.55 10.99
C SER A 2 -60.17 11.52 11.17
N GLY A 3 -59.38 10.49 10.84
CA GLY A 3 -59.57 9.34 9.95
C GLY A 3 -58.35 9.29 9.01
N ILE A 4 -57.55 8.23 9.09
CA ILE A 4 -56.16 8.21 8.59
C ILE A 4 -56.12 8.22 7.05
N LYS A 5 -55.22 9.02 6.46
CA LYS A 5 -54.86 8.96 5.03
C LYS A 5 -53.64 8.08 4.81
N LEU A 6 -53.85 6.88 4.25
CA LEU A 6 -52.80 6.14 3.55
C LEU A 6 -53.42 5.26 2.47
N ILE A 7 -53.31 5.67 1.20
CA ILE A 7 -53.69 4.86 0.03
C ILE A 7 -52.58 5.02 -1.00
N LEU A 8 -51.78 3.96 -1.19
CA LEU A 8 -50.79 3.86 -2.26
C LEU A 8 -51.43 3.12 -3.44
N LEU A 9 -51.82 3.85 -4.49
CA LEU A 9 -52.36 3.29 -5.71
C LEU A 9 -51.23 2.72 -6.59
N PHE A 10 -50.88 1.45 -6.36
CA PHE A 10 -50.04 0.69 -7.27
C PHE A 10 -50.84 0.34 -8.54
N CYS A 11 -50.57 1.06 -9.63
CA CYS A 11 -51.17 0.78 -10.93
C CYS A 11 -50.57 -0.50 -11.51
N HIS A 12 -51.37 -1.56 -11.59
CA HIS A 12 -50.95 -2.85 -12.14
C HIS A 12 -51.25 -2.96 -13.64
N ILE A 13 -50.19 -3.25 -14.39
CA ILE A 13 -50.15 -4.15 -15.56
C ILE A 13 -51.06 -3.78 -16.76
N CYS A 14 -50.40 -3.45 -17.88
CA CYS A 14 -50.72 -4.06 -19.18
C CYS A 14 -49.41 -4.40 -19.90
N ILE A 15 -49.29 -5.62 -20.42
CA ILE A 15 -48.09 -6.13 -21.11
C ILE A 15 -48.32 -6.06 -22.62
N VAL A 16 -47.30 -5.68 -23.38
CA VAL A 16 -47.27 -5.82 -24.84
C VAL A 16 -45.91 -6.34 -25.29
N TYR A 17 -45.88 -7.49 -25.96
CA TYR A 17 -44.75 -7.98 -26.78
C TYR A 17 -44.77 -7.21 -28.13
N VAL A 18 -43.79 -7.20 -29.04
CA VAL A 18 -42.62 -8.04 -29.41
C VAL A 18 -41.52 -7.07 -29.94
N VAL A 19 -40.34 -7.37 -30.51
CA VAL A 19 -39.67 -8.55 -31.15
C VAL A 19 -38.18 -8.58 -30.68
N GLY A 20 -37.37 -9.54 -31.14
CA GLY A 20 -35.90 -9.41 -31.21
C GLY A 20 -35.43 -8.47 -32.36
N ASP A 21 -34.13 -8.32 -32.64
CA ASP A 21 -32.96 -9.10 -32.19
C ASP A 21 -31.67 -8.26 -32.02
N ASP A 22 -30.60 -8.91 -31.52
CA ASP A 22 -29.23 -8.40 -31.25
C ASP A 22 -29.13 -7.26 -30.20
N VAL A 23 -28.32 -7.37 -29.14
CA VAL A 23 -26.85 -7.48 -29.20
C VAL A 23 -26.28 -8.34 -28.07
N ARG A 24 -25.15 -8.99 -28.34
CA ARG A 24 -24.35 -9.85 -27.46
C ARG A 24 -24.11 -9.31 -26.04
N ARG A 25 -24.23 -10.17 -25.03
CA ARG A 25 -23.42 -10.13 -23.79
C ARG A 25 -22.69 -11.44 -23.57
N ILE A 26 -21.51 -11.34 -22.94
CA ILE A 26 -20.57 -12.45 -22.75
C ILE A 26 -20.99 -13.26 -21.52
N ASN A 27 -20.96 -14.60 -21.63
CA ASN A 27 -21.40 -15.51 -20.57
C ASN A 27 -20.51 -15.46 -19.32
N GLN A 28 -21.15 -15.35 -18.16
CA GLN A 28 -20.53 -15.60 -16.86
C GLN A 28 -20.68 -17.09 -16.53
N LYS A 29 -19.58 -17.83 -16.39
CA LYS A 29 -19.60 -19.30 -16.27
C LYS A 29 -19.89 -19.74 -14.82
N PRO A 30 -20.87 -20.62 -14.54
CA PRO A 30 -21.11 -21.14 -13.20
C PRO A 30 -20.05 -22.15 -12.74
N LEU A 31 -19.95 -22.35 -11.43
CA LEU A 31 -19.17 -23.41 -10.80
C LEU A 31 -20.02 -24.67 -10.60
N LEU A 32 -19.42 -25.83 -10.85
CA LEU A 32 -19.54 -27.03 -10.00
C LEU A 32 -18.35 -27.98 -10.28
N GLN A 33 -18.11 -28.92 -9.37
CA GLN A 33 -16.92 -29.77 -9.35
C GLN A 33 -17.21 -31.14 -10.01
N ASP A 34 -16.19 -31.77 -10.62
CA ASP A 34 -15.63 -33.01 -10.03
C ASP A 34 -14.22 -33.37 -10.59
N ARG A 35 -13.64 -34.44 -10.03
CA ARG A 35 -12.26 -34.94 -10.20
C ARG A 35 -11.96 -35.68 -11.50
N ASN A 36 -10.82 -35.38 -12.13
CA ASN A 36 -9.63 -36.26 -12.23
C ASN A 36 -8.53 -35.63 -13.14
N ALA A 37 -7.27 -35.99 -12.94
CA ALA A 37 -6.12 -35.51 -13.73
C ALA A 37 -5.79 -36.45 -14.91
N PRO A 38 -5.08 -35.97 -15.94
CA PRO A 38 -3.63 -36.24 -15.98
C PRO A 38 -2.76 -34.97 -16.18
N GLU A 39 -1.47 -35.19 -16.44
CA GLU A 39 -0.35 -34.25 -16.26
C GLU A 39 -0.13 -33.18 -17.36
N ILE A 40 0.52 -32.07 -16.95
CA ILE A 40 1.49 -31.24 -17.71
C ILE A 40 0.95 -30.48 -18.96
N SER A 41 1.28 -29.20 -19.20
CA SER A 41 2.48 -28.45 -18.82
C SER A 41 2.25 -27.08 -18.19
N GLU A 42 3.14 -26.72 -17.26
CA GLU A 42 3.40 -25.36 -16.83
C GLU A 42 4.30 -24.66 -17.87
N ASN A 43 3.93 -23.46 -18.35
CA ASN A 43 4.94 -22.48 -18.80
C ASN A 43 4.38 -21.04 -18.94
N SER A 44 4.43 -20.23 -17.86
CA SER A 44 4.51 -18.74 -17.92
C SER A 44 4.40 -18.01 -16.55
N SER A 45 5.16 -18.37 -15.51
CA SER A 45 5.27 -17.49 -14.31
C SER A 45 6.58 -17.51 -13.50
N GLU A 46 7.51 -18.42 -13.79
CA GLU A 46 8.72 -18.64 -12.97
C GLU A 46 9.63 -17.42 -12.76
N SER A 47 9.80 -16.60 -13.81
CA SER A 47 10.76 -15.50 -13.80
C SER A 47 10.38 -14.35 -12.84
N SER A 48 9.09 -14.02 -12.73
CA SER A 48 8.63 -12.84 -11.97
C SER A 48 8.48 -13.08 -10.46
N LYS A 49 8.34 -14.34 -10.02
CA LYS A 49 8.25 -14.68 -8.58
C LYS A 49 9.61 -14.69 -7.88
N ALA A 50 10.65 -15.23 -8.54
CA ALA A 50 11.98 -15.39 -7.95
C ALA A 50 12.66 -14.05 -7.61
N GLY A 51 12.48 -13.01 -8.44
CA GLY A 51 13.10 -11.70 -8.22
C GLY A 51 12.63 -11.00 -6.94
N ARG A 52 11.35 -11.16 -6.56
CA ARG A 52 10.74 -10.45 -5.43
C ARG A 52 10.98 -11.11 -4.07
N THR A 53 11.42 -12.37 -4.04
CA THR A 53 11.63 -13.14 -2.80
C THR A 53 12.62 -12.43 -1.85
N ASN A 54 13.62 -11.76 -2.41
CA ASN A 54 14.67 -11.06 -1.67
C ASN A 54 14.18 -9.77 -0.97
N CYS A 55 13.02 -9.22 -1.32
CA CYS A 55 12.48 -8.01 -0.69
C CYS A 55 11.93 -8.29 0.73
N TYR A 56 11.61 -9.54 1.05
CA TYR A 56 10.95 -9.94 2.30
C TYR A 56 11.86 -10.71 3.27
N THR A 57 13.09 -11.03 2.85
CA THR A 57 14.08 -11.70 3.71
C THR A 57 14.56 -10.78 4.82
N THR A 58 14.68 -11.31 6.05
CA THR A 58 15.14 -10.58 7.23
C THR A 58 16.26 -11.32 7.95
N LYS A 59 17.18 -11.95 7.20
CA LYS A 59 18.29 -12.74 7.78
C LYS A 59 19.27 -11.83 8.53
N THR A 60 19.81 -12.36 9.62
CA THR A 60 19.95 -11.64 10.89
C THR A 60 21.18 -10.71 11.03
N THR A 61 21.87 -10.39 9.94
CA THR A 61 23.20 -9.75 9.95
C THR A 61 23.27 -8.47 9.11
N CYS A 62 23.31 -7.31 9.77
CA CYS A 62 23.53 -5.99 9.14
C CYS A 62 25.00 -5.77 8.73
N ARG A 63 25.51 -6.53 7.74
CA ARG A 63 26.85 -6.32 7.17
C ARG A 63 26.79 -5.25 6.08
N ARG A 64 27.02 -3.99 6.48
CA ARG A 64 26.79 -2.76 5.68
C ARG A 64 27.77 -2.53 4.50
N THR A 65 27.83 -3.45 3.54
CA THR A 65 28.54 -3.24 2.25
C THR A 65 27.70 -2.46 1.25
N LYS A 66 26.38 -2.63 1.30
CA LYS A 66 25.35 -1.91 0.55
C LYS A 66 24.55 -0.99 1.49
N LYS A 67 23.71 -0.09 0.95
CA LYS A 67 23.10 1.02 1.71
C LYS A 67 21.57 1.10 1.69
N TRP A 68 20.87 0.27 0.91
CA TRP A 68 19.41 0.33 0.76
C TRP A 68 18.77 -1.05 0.98
N HIS A 69 17.54 -1.08 1.49
CA HIS A 69 16.72 -2.29 1.65
C HIS A 69 15.23 -1.97 1.49
N PHE A 70 14.39 -2.99 1.22
CA PHE A 70 12.94 -2.83 1.22
C PHE A 70 12.36 -3.08 2.61
N ASN A 71 11.68 -2.08 3.19
CA ASN A 71 10.96 -2.21 4.46
C ASN A 71 9.50 -2.57 4.20
N HIS A 72 9.21 -3.87 4.12
CA HIS A 72 7.85 -4.40 3.91
C HIS A 72 6.84 -4.00 5.01
N LEU A 73 7.29 -3.51 6.17
CA LEU A 73 6.40 -3.07 7.27
C LEU A 73 5.83 -1.65 7.06
N VAL A 74 6.36 -0.90 6.08
CA VAL A 74 5.83 0.40 5.61
C VAL A 74 5.60 0.41 4.10
N GLY A 75 6.12 -0.57 3.36
CA GLY A 75 5.96 -0.69 1.92
C GLY A 75 6.77 0.35 1.13
N ARG A 76 8.05 0.56 1.50
CA ARG A 76 8.98 1.43 0.78
C ARG A 76 10.43 0.97 0.93
N CYS A 77 11.28 1.27 -0.05
CA CYS A 77 12.74 1.21 0.05
C CYS A 77 13.30 2.31 0.96
N GLU A 78 14.19 1.93 1.88
CA GLU A 78 14.83 2.79 2.87
C GLU A 78 16.35 2.69 2.81
N ARG A 79 17.05 3.73 3.30
CA ARG A 79 18.47 3.62 3.65
C ARG A 79 18.66 2.83 4.95
N ASP A 80 19.69 1.99 4.97
CA ASP A 80 20.20 1.36 6.18
C ASP A 80 20.61 2.41 7.21
N THR A 81 20.13 2.25 8.45
CA THR A 81 20.53 3.08 9.59
C THR A 81 21.42 2.26 10.54
N SER A 82 21.93 2.88 11.60
CA SER A 82 22.59 2.16 12.71
C SER A 82 21.66 1.14 13.40
N SER A 83 20.35 1.39 13.39
CA SER A 83 19.33 0.68 14.17
C SER A 83 18.38 -0.21 13.35
N PHE A 84 18.42 -0.14 12.02
CA PHE A 84 17.57 -0.93 11.12
C PHE A 84 18.25 -1.15 9.76
N CYS A 85 18.12 -2.36 9.21
CA CYS A 85 18.66 -2.78 7.92
C CYS A 85 17.81 -3.94 7.35
N GLY A 86 17.94 -4.24 6.06
CA GLY A 86 17.31 -5.43 5.46
C GLY A 86 18.03 -6.76 5.76
N GLY A 87 19.35 -6.71 5.97
CA GLY A 87 20.19 -7.88 6.25
C GLY A 87 21.14 -8.20 5.10
N THR A 88 21.37 -9.49 4.84
CA THR A 88 22.32 -9.95 3.81
C THR A 88 21.69 -10.16 2.42
N ASP A 89 20.43 -10.55 2.37
CA ASP A 89 19.72 -10.90 1.12
C ASP A 89 18.90 -9.71 0.59
N ASN A 90 18.16 -9.04 1.48
CA ASN A 90 17.39 -7.80 1.22
C ASN A 90 18.32 -6.57 1.24
N THR A 91 19.21 -6.43 0.24
CA THR A 91 20.15 -5.30 0.23
C THR A 91 20.62 -4.88 -1.18
N PHE A 92 20.56 -3.57 -1.44
CA PHE A 92 20.72 -2.93 -2.74
C PHE A 92 21.76 -1.79 -2.69
N GLY A 93 22.51 -1.61 -3.78
CA GLY A 93 23.59 -0.63 -3.86
C GLY A 93 23.07 0.82 -3.90
N ASN A 94 21.91 1.03 -4.50
CA ASN A 94 21.28 2.34 -4.66
C ASN A 94 19.74 2.23 -4.55
N PHE A 95 19.06 3.38 -4.44
CA PHE A 95 17.60 3.45 -4.30
C PHE A 95 16.85 2.84 -5.49
N LYS A 96 17.26 3.19 -6.72
CA LYS A 96 16.63 2.73 -7.96
C LYS A 96 16.67 1.20 -8.09
N GLU A 97 17.81 0.58 -7.77
CA GLU A 97 17.96 -0.88 -7.74
C GLU A 97 17.00 -1.56 -6.73
N CYS A 98 16.65 -0.88 -5.63
CA CYS A 98 15.67 -1.37 -4.67
C CYS A 98 14.23 -1.17 -5.18
N GLN A 99 13.90 0.04 -5.65
CA GLN A 99 12.59 0.41 -6.16
C GLN A 99 12.17 -0.53 -7.31
N GLU A 100 13.01 -0.70 -8.33
CA GLU A 100 12.76 -1.54 -9.51
C GLU A 100 12.56 -3.04 -9.19
N LYS A 101 12.98 -3.50 -8.01
CA LYS A 101 12.88 -4.91 -7.59
C LYS A 101 11.77 -5.16 -6.56
N CYS A 102 11.37 -4.14 -5.80
CA CYS A 102 10.54 -4.31 -4.61
C CYS A 102 9.32 -3.38 -4.52
N GLU A 103 9.24 -2.32 -5.33
CA GLU A 103 8.11 -1.38 -5.34
C GLU A 103 7.38 -1.40 -6.70
N GLU A 104 6.05 -1.38 -6.66
CA GLU A 104 5.19 -1.39 -7.87
C GLU A 104 4.85 0.02 -8.39
N VAL A 105 5.15 1.06 -7.60
CA VAL A 105 4.76 2.46 -7.84
C VAL A 105 5.85 3.38 -7.29
N GLU A 106 5.95 4.60 -7.82
CA GLU A 106 7.02 5.55 -7.50
C GLU A 106 6.81 6.38 -6.21
N ILE A 107 7.93 6.60 -5.50
CA ILE A 107 8.26 7.79 -4.68
C ILE A 107 7.37 8.02 -3.42
N VAL A 108 7.84 8.92 -2.53
CA VAL A 108 7.07 9.46 -1.39
C VAL A 108 5.91 10.31 -1.92
N THR A 109 4.67 9.83 -1.75
CA THR A 109 3.49 10.52 -2.28
C THR A 109 2.95 11.60 -1.34
N VAL A 110 2.14 12.52 -1.88
CA VAL A 110 1.38 13.51 -1.08
C VAL A 110 0.47 12.83 -0.07
N GLU A 111 -0.10 11.66 -0.41
CA GLU A 111 -0.94 10.89 0.50
C GLU A 111 -0.11 10.23 1.61
N ASP A 112 1.07 9.68 1.30
CA ASP A 112 2.02 9.17 2.31
C ASP A 112 2.33 10.23 3.37
N CYS A 113 2.43 11.50 2.96
CA CYS A 113 2.68 12.64 3.84
C CYS A 113 1.45 13.14 4.61
N ARG A 114 0.24 12.71 4.22
CA ARG A 114 -1.04 13.00 4.89
C ARG A 114 -1.51 11.89 5.82
N MET A 115 -1.01 10.65 5.66
CA MET A 115 -1.30 9.52 6.55
C MET A 115 -0.99 9.87 8.02
N LYS A 116 -1.88 9.45 8.93
CA LYS A 116 -1.73 9.70 10.38
C LYS A 116 -0.52 8.96 10.96
N LEU A 117 0.08 9.49 12.03
CA LEU A 117 1.16 8.84 12.78
C LEU A 117 0.76 7.42 13.24
N ASP A 118 1.46 6.39 12.78
CA ASP A 118 1.34 5.02 13.31
C ASP A 118 2.64 4.58 14.02
N HIS A 119 2.55 4.40 15.34
CA HIS A 119 3.62 3.82 16.16
C HIS A 119 3.90 2.34 15.86
N GLY A 120 2.97 1.66 15.17
CA GLY A 120 3.02 0.25 14.84
C GLY A 120 2.47 -0.62 15.96
N LYS A 121 1.46 -1.44 15.67
CA LYS A 121 0.84 -2.34 16.64
C LYS A 121 1.54 -3.70 16.62
N CYS A 122 2.16 -4.08 17.73
CA CYS A 122 2.78 -5.40 17.89
C CYS A 122 1.85 -6.34 18.64
N ASN A 123 1.47 -7.46 18.00
CA ASN A 123 0.87 -8.58 18.72
C ASN A 123 1.90 -9.14 19.72
N HIS A 124 1.53 -9.23 21.00
CA HIS A 124 2.39 -9.77 22.04
C HIS A 124 2.67 -11.26 21.75
N LYS A 125 3.93 -11.60 21.47
CA LYS A 125 4.34 -13.01 21.41
C LYS A 125 4.27 -13.62 22.80
N ARG A 126 3.71 -14.82 22.91
CA ARG A 126 3.68 -15.60 24.17
C ARG A 126 5.08 -16.02 24.64
N THR A 127 6.09 -15.96 23.76
CA THR A 127 7.49 -16.33 24.03
C THR A 127 8.47 -15.38 23.33
N GLY A 128 9.67 -15.24 23.91
CA GLY A 128 10.75 -14.40 23.39
C GLY A 128 10.70 -12.93 23.86
N ARG A 129 11.83 -12.22 23.73
CA ARG A 129 11.94 -10.81 24.13
C ARG A 129 11.17 -9.89 23.15
N PRO A 130 10.45 -8.85 23.61
CA PRO A 130 9.80 -7.87 22.75
C PRO A 130 10.78 -7.15 21.81
N LYS A 131 10.29 -6.74 20.62
CA LYS A 131 11.02 -5.85 19.72
C LYS A 131 11.19 -4.47 20.37
N LYS A 132 12.37 -4.17 20.95
CA LYS A 132 12.73 -2.82 21.42
C LYS A 132 12.50 -1.81 20.28
N GLY A 133 11.61 -0.82 20.46
CA GLY A 133 11.28 0.18 19.44
C GLY A 133 12.49 0.99 18.96
N ILE A 134 12.40 1.57 17.76
CA ILE A 134 13.42 2.48 17.20
C ILE A 134 12.83 3.86 16.94
N TYR A 135 13.67 4.91 17.03
CA TYR A 135 13.25 6.24 16.63
C TYR A 135 13.19 6.36 15.11
N ARG A 136 12.12 7.01 14.63
CA ARG A 136 11.77 7.28 13.24
C ARG A 136 11.27 8.72 13.11
N TRP A 137 11.14 9.24 11.90
CA TRP A 137 10.54 10.54 11.62
C TRP A 137 9.19 10.36 10.94
N HIS A 138 8.22 11.19 11.28
CA HIS A 138 6.97 11.35 10.55
C HIS A 138 6.76 12.83 10.21
N PHE A 139 6.06 13.10 9.12
CA PHE A 139 5.58 14.41 8.78
C PHE A 139 4.31 14.73 9.58
N ASN A 140 4.24 15.94 10.13
CA ASN A 140 3.05 16.54 10.70
C ASN A 140 2.54 17.57 9.68
N SER A 141 1.45 17.24 8.97
CA SER A 141 0.85 18.08 7.93
C SER A 141 0.13 19.32 8.47
N THR A 142 -0.31 19.32 9.74
CA THR A 142 -0.89 20.49 10.40
C THR A 142 0.17 21.55 10.74
N LEU A 143 1.36 21.11 11.15
CA LEU A 143 2.48 21.98 11.53
C LEU A 143 3.55 22.11 10.42
N GLN A 144 3.33 21.47 9.28
CA GLN A 144 4.24 21.42 8.13
C GLN A 144 5.69 21.07 8.51
N GLU A 145 5.91 20.09 9.38
CA GLU A 145 7.25 19.75 9.91
C GLU A 145 7.47 18.26 10.18
N CYS A 146 8.74 17.85 10.23
CA CYS A 146 9.14 16.49 10.57
C CYS A 146 9.39 16.33 12.07
N ARG A 147 8.62 15.45 12.73
CA ARG A 147 8.75 15.12 14.15
C ARG A 147 9.26 13.70 14.35
N ARG A 148 10.06 13.50 15.40
CA ARG A 148 10.63 12.20 15.76
C ARG A 148 9.67 11.41 16.66
N PHE A 149 9.38 10.16 16.31
CA PHE A 149 8.51 9.25 17.07
C PHE A 149 9.16 7.89 17.31
N LEU A 150 8.57 7.07 18.19
CA LEU A 150 9.01 5.71 18.48
C LEU A 150 8.18 4.70 17.68
N TRP A 151 8.83 3.88 16.85
CA TRP A 151 8.21 2.85 16.01
C TRP A 151 8.56 1.43 16.48
N TYR A 152 7.56 0.58 16.68
CA TYR A 152 7.71 -0.77 17.27
C TYR A 152 8.06 -1.89 16.26
N ARG A 153 8.06 -1.60 14.94
CA ARG A 153 8.41 -2.54 13.86
C ARG A 153 7.50 -3.78 13.78
N CYS A 154 6.18 -3.59 13.70
CA CYS A 154 5.21 -4.68 13.52
C CYS A 154 4.13 -4.35 12.48
N THR A 155 3.52 -3.17 12.57
CA THR A 155 2.79 -2.51 11.48
C THR A 155 3.37 -1.12 11.26
N GLY A 156 2.92 -0.43 10.22
CA GLY A 156 3.23 0.96 9.95
C GLY A 156 2.43 1.45 8.76
N ASN A 157 2.65 2.70 8.39
CA ASN A 157 2.25 3.27 7.11
C ASN A 157 3.42 4.06 6.52
N ARG A 158 3.20 4.69 5.35
CA ARG A 158 4.26 5.38 4.60
C ARG A 158 4.68 6.75 5.15
N ASN A 159 4.00 7.28 6.18
CA ASN A 159 4.44 8.44 6.95
C ASN A 159 5.50 8.07 8.01
N ASN A 160 6.55 7.37 7.57
CA ASN A 160 7.52 6.73 8.45
C ASN A 160 8.88 6.69 7.73
N PHE A 161 9.82 7.50 8.21
CA PHE A 161 11.06 7.81 7.51
C PHE A 161 12.29 7.52 8.38
N PRO A 162 13.37 6.97 7.81
CA PRO A 162 14.57 6.61 8.57
C PRO A 162 15.37 7.83 9.05
N THR A 163 15.37 8.95 8.31
CA THR A 163 16.04 10.21 8.70
C THR A 163 15.09 11.41 8.61
N LYS A 164 15.53 12.58 9.10
CA LYS A 164 14.75 13.83 9.03
C LYS A 164 14.68 14.32 7.58
N GLU A 165 15.78 14.19 6.86
CA GLU A 165 15.98 14.60 5.47
C GLU A 165 15.02 13.83 4.56
N ASP A 166 14.89 12.51 4.76
CA ASP A 166 13.95 11.68 4.01
C ASP A 166 12.49 12.06 4.27
N CYS A 167 12.16 12.46 5.51
CA CYS A 167 10.84 13.02 5.84
C CYS A 167 10.59 14.40 5.23
N MET A 168 11.62 15.25 5.12
CA MET A 168 11.47 16.64 4.65
C MET A 168 11.03 16.72 3.17
N THR A 169 11.17 15.64 2.40
CA THR A 169 10.57 15.46 1.07
C THR A 169 9.05 15.72 1.05
N CYS A 170 8.36 15.50 2.17
CA CYS A 170 6.94 15.82 2.32
C CYS A 170 6.62 17.32 2.21
N LYS A 171 7.54 18.21 2.61
CA LYS A 171 7.33 19.66 2.41
C LYS A 171 7.26 19.98 0.92
N THR A 172 8.25 19.51 0.15
CA THR A 172 8.32 19.74 -1.29
C THR A 172 7.14 19.11 -2.04
N ALA A 173 6.71 17.89 -1.68
CA ALA A 173 5.55 17.24 -2.30
C ALA A 173 4.24 18.03 -2.08
N LEU A 174 4.04 18.57 -0.88
CA LEU A 174 2.83 19.34 -0.56
C LEU A 174 2.81 20.70 -1.25
N THR A 175 3.95 21.42 -1.32
CA THR A 175 4.03 22.72 -2.02
C THR A 175 3.62 22.61 -3.49
N THR A 176 4.11 21.58 -4.21
CA THR A 176 3.76 21.37 -5.63
C THR A 176 2.27 21.11 -5.85
N THR A 177 1.55 20.58 -4.84
CA THR A 177 0.11 20.33 -4.95
C THR A 177 -0.66 21.65 -4.94
N THR A 178 -0.35 22.56 -4.01
CA THR A 178 -1.06 23.83 -3.82
C THR A 178 -0.91 24.81 -5.00
N THR A 179 0.15 24.66 -5.82
CA THR A 179 0.36 25.49 -7.02
C THR A 179 -0.35 24.94 -8.27
N THR A 180 -1.05 23.81 -8.16
CA THR A 180 -1.79 23.18 -9.28
C THR A 180 -3.32 23.24 -9.08
N GLU A 181 -3.82 24.21 -8.31
CA GLU A 181 -5.23 24.59 -8.32
C GLU A 181 -5.46 25.72 -9.34
N THR A 182 -6.60 25.68 -10.03
CA THR A 182 -6.99 26.56 -11.15
C THR A 182 -6.79 28.05 -10.81
N PRO A 183 -6.34 28.90 -11.76
CA PRO A 183 -6.35 30.35 -11.53
C PRO A 183 -7.76 30.82 -11.10
N PRO A 184 -7.85 31.81 -10.21
CA PRO A 184 -9.15 32.33 -9.77
C PRO A 184 -9.94 32.82 -10.99
N PRO A 185 -11.28 32.66 -11.01
CA PRO A 185 -12.08 33.21 -12.09
C PRO A 185 -11.89 34.72 -12.15
N GLU A 186 -11.52 35.22 -13.32
CA GLU A 186 -11.44 36.66 -13.59
C GLU A 186 -12.86 37.26 -13.53
N CYS A 187 -12.96 38.47 -12.95
CA CYS A 187 -14.22 39.18 -12.70
C CYS A 187 -14.65 40.06 -13.87
#